data_AF-A0A1B0A3E0-F1
#
_entry.id   AF-A0A1B0A3E0-F1
#
_cell.length_a   1.000
_cell.length_b   1.000
_cell.length_c   1.000
_cell.angle_alpha   90.00
_cell.angle_beta   90.00
_cell.angle_gamma   90.00
#
_symmetry.space_group_name_H-M   'P 1'
#
loop_
_entity.id
_entity.type
_entity.pdbx_description
1 polymer ?
#
loop_
_entity_poly.entity_id
_entity_poly.type
_entity_poly.pdbx_seq_one_letter_code
_entity_poly.pdbx_strand_id
1 'polypeptide(L)'
;MSSFGMRSMGQNFGIKICCCRVCTCVNFGFATSKAGLLKLLQLLLATLCESLLIKYGLPEADSIGQALTSFLTTTAYCFTTTMILLICYYFSEKSFSLIRQSLFEILFNAVACSMYFSSCSYMGFACVVWLHPQFLIKPGFWAYPAMTAAYYMGYVAGILHGIDAYLSYKHFKGY
;
A
#
# COMPACT_ATOMS: atom_id res chain seq x y z
N MET A 1 6.30 37.07 -0.84
CA MET A 1 7.73 36.74 -0.95
C MET A 1 8.30 36.64 0.45
N SER A 2 8.42 35.43 0.98
CA SER A 2 8.86 35.19 2.36
C SER A 2 9.91 34.09 2.34
N SER A 3 11.16 34.55 2.46
CA SER A 3 12.34 33.88 3.01
C SER A 3 12.38 32.36 2.91
N PHE A 4 13.00 31.87 1.83
CA PHE A 4 13.59 30.53 1.78
C PHE A 4 14.79 30.52 2.73
N GLY A 5 14.51 30.28 4.01
CA GLY A 5 15.51 30.04 5.04
C GLY A 5 16.30 28.80 4.68
N MET A 6 17.50 29.03 4.15
CA MET A 6 18.53 28.03 3.89
C MET A 6 18.92 27.37 5.23
N ARG A 7 18.21 26.30 5.62
CA ARG A 7 18.57 25.49 6.78
C ARG A 7 19.83 24.69 6.45
N SER A 8 20.93 25.19 6.99
CA SER A 8 22.13 24.51 7.47
C SER A 8 22.47 23.15 6.85
N MET A 9 23.45 23.22 5.97
CA MET A 9 24.36 22.18 5.48
C MET A 9 25.00 21.39 6.64
N GLY A 10 24.33 20.36 7.16
CA GLY A 10 24.81 19.65 8.36
C GLY A 10 24.15 18.31 8.73
N GLN A 11 23.49 17.59 7.81
CA GLN A 11 23.16 16.17 8.04
C GLN A 11 23.88 15.27 7.03
N ASN A 12 24.66 14.35 7.57
CA ASN A 12 25.55 13.44 6.86
C ASN A 12 24.75 12.29 6.22
N PHE A 13 24.23 12.48 5.00
CA PHE A 13 23.65 11.40 4.20
C PHE A 13 24.72 10.66 3.37
N GLY A 14 24.62 9.32 3.32
CA GLY A 14 25.45 8.45 2.47
C GLY A 14 26.51 7.62 3.19
N ILE A 15 26.78 6.42 2.65
CA ILE A 15 27.79 5.47 3.14
C ILE A 15 29.15 5.92 2.59
N LYS A 16 30.13 6.11 3.48
CA LYS A 16 31.49 6.52 3.10
C LYS A 16 32.30 5.27 2.75
N ILE A 17 32.60 5.05 1.48
CA ILE A 17 33.50 3.97 1.03
C ILE A 17 34.77 4.62 0.48
N CYS A 18 35.88 4.47 1.21
CA CYS A 18 37.21 5.02 0.93
C CYS A 18 37.25 6.52 0.56
N CYS A 19 37.11 6.87 -0.72
CA CYS A 19 37.34 8.22 -1.25
C CYS A 19 36.10 8.88 -1.89
N CYS A 20 35.00 8.13 -2.04
CA CYS A 20 33.77 8.62 -2.66
C CYS A 20 32.58 8.35 -1.73
N ARG A 21 31.67 9.34 -1.60
CA ARG A 21 30.41 9.14 -0.87
C ARG A 21 29.39 8.59 -1.85
N VAL A 22 29.03 7.32 -1.69
CA VAL A 22 28.03 6.66 -2.53
C VAL A 22 26.69 6.73 -1.78
N CYS A 23 25.57 6.84 -2.50
CA CYS A 23 24.23 6.93 -1.92
C CYS A 23 23.97 8.20 -1.07
N THR A 24 24.55 9.35 -1.43
CA THR A 24 24.22 10.67 -0.82
C THR A 24 22.77 11.11 -1.08
N CYS A 25 22.12 10.55 -2.08
CA CYS A 25 20.71 10.75 -2.43
C CYS A 25 19.76 9.80 -1.70
N VAL A 26 20.27 8.87 -0.89
CA VAL A 26 19.44 7.88 -0.19
C VAL A 26 19.05 8.41 1.18
N ASN A 27 17.77 8.71 1.36
CA ASN A 27 17.23 9.10 2.65
C ASN A 27 16.90 7.85 3.49
N PHE A 28 17.91 7.22 4.10
CA PHE A 28 17.70 6.11 5.04
C PHE A 28 16.82 6.51 6.25
N GLY A 29 16.80 7.80 6.61
CA GLY A 29 15.91 8.34 7.65
C GLY A 29 14.43 8.34 7.26
N PHE A 30 14.11 8.22 5.97
CA PHE A 30 12.72 8.16 5.51
C PHE A 30 12.06 6.81 5.87
N ALA A 31 12.79 5.70 5.78
CA ALA A 31 12.27 4.37 6.10
C ALA A 31 11.82 4.25 7.57
N THR A 32 12.44 5.03 8.48
CA THR A 32 12.09 5.10 9.90
C THR A 32 11.13 6.25 10.23
N SER A 33 10.78 7.09 9.25
CA SER A 33 9.80 8.15 9.42
C SER A 33 8.38 7.58 9.52
N LYS A 34 7.47 8.30 10.20
CA LYS A 34 6.06 7.88 10.34
C LYS A 34 5.38 7.67 8.97
N ALA A 35 5.70 8.52 7.99
CA ALA A 35 5.15 8.41 6.64
C ALA A 35 5.74 7.21 5.88
N GLY A 36 7.05 6.97 5.99
CA GLY A 36 7.71 5.81 5.39
C GLY A 36 7.21 4.49 5.97
N LEU A 37 7.04 4.40 7.28
CA LEU A 37 6.46 3.23 7.95
C LEU A 37 5.03 2.95 7.48
N LEU A 38 4.20 3.98 7.31
CA LEU A 38 2.85 3.82 6.76
C LEU A 38 2.87 3.24 5.34
N LYS A 39 3.73 3.75 4.45
CA LYS A 39 3.87 3.22 3.08
C LYS A 39 4.40 1.78 3.07
N LEU A 40 5.35 1.46 3.93
CA LEU A 40 5.87 0.09 4.09
C LEU A 40 4.79 -0.87 4.56
N LEU A 41 3.95 -0.46 5.52
CA LEU A 41 2.82 -1.27 5.98
C LEU A 41 1.76 -1.46 4.88
N GLN A 42 1.44 -0.41 4.12
CA GLN A 42 0.54 -0.51 2.96
C GLN A 42 1.09 -1.50 1.92
N LEU A 43 2.40 -1.42 1.60
CA LEU A 43 3.05 -2.32 0.66
C LEU A 43 3.09 -3.77 1.17
N LEU A 44 3.35 -3.97 2.47
CA LEU A 44 3.35 -5.29 3.09
C LEU A 44 1.96 -5.92 3.07
N LEU A 45 0.90 -5.16 3.42
CA LEU A 45 -0.46 -5.69 3.33
C LEU A 45 -0.87 -5.99 1.89
N ALA A 46 -0.49 -5.15 0.93
CA ALA A 46 -0.77 -5.40 -0.48
C ALA A 46 -0.08 -6.68 -0.97
N THR A 47 1.20 -6.89 -0.66
CA THR A 47 1.92 -8.12 -1.03
C THR A 47 1.34 -9.36 -0.37
N LEU A 48 0.95 -9.29 0.90
CA LEU A 48 0.28 -10.40 1.59
C LEU A 48 -1.08 -10.73 0.94
N CYS A 49 -1.91 -9.72 0.66
CA CYS A 49 -3.19 -9.92 -0.03
C CYS A 49 -2.98 -10.54 -1.41
N GLU A 50 -2.09 -9.98 -2.21
CA GLU A 50 -1.78 -10.47 -3.57
C GLU A 50 -1.24 -11.91 -3.55
N SER A 51 -0.35 -12.24 -2.61
CA SER A 51 0.19 -13.59 -2.47
C SER A 51 -0.90 -14.63 -2.13
N LEU A 52 -1.87 -14.28 -1.27
CA LEU A 52 -2.99 -15.16 -0.95
C LEU A 52 -3.92 -15.32 -2.14
N LEU A 53 -4.25 -14.23 -2.84
CA LEU A 53 -5.12 -14.25 -4.02
C LEU A 53 -4.50 -15.10 -5.14
N ILE A 54 -3.19 -15.00 -5.36
CA ILE A 54 -2.50 -15.80 -6.38
C ILE A 54 -2.43 -17.27 -5.96
N LYS A 55 -2.02 -17.56 -4.72
CA LYS A 55 -1.77 -18.94 -4.29
C LYS A 55 -3.06 -19.76 -4.05
N TYR A 56 -4.09 -19.13 -3.50
CA TYR A 56 -5.32 -19.80 -3.07
C TYR A 56 -6.56 -19.33 -3.85
N GLY A 57 -6.55 -18.12 -4.41
CA GLY A 57 -7.68 -17.58 -5.16
C GLY A 57 -7.69 -18.00 -6.63
N LEU A 58 -6.53 -17.92 -7.32
CA LEU A 58 -6.45 -18.28 -8.75
C LEU A 58 -6.87 -19.72 -9.08
N PRO A 59 -6.55 -20.75 -8.26
CA PRO A 59 -7.04 -22.11 -8.51
C PRO A 59 -8.57 -22.21 -8.49
N GLU A 60 -9.25 -21.29 -7.79
CA GLU A 60 -10.70 -21.21 -7.66
C GLU A 60 -11.28 -20.04 -8.45
N ALA A 61 -10.54 -19.52 -9.44
CA ALA A 61 -10.96 -18.35 -10.23
C ALA A 61 -12.29 -18.57 -10.96
N ASP A 62 -12.59 -19.79 -11.40
CA ASP A 62 -13.86 -20.12 -12.05
C ASP A 62 -15.04 -20.05 -11.08
N SER A 63 -14.81 -20.40 -9.80
CA SER A 63 -15.82 -20.34 -8.73
C SER A 63 -16.02 -18.91 -8.22
N ILE A 64 -14.93 -18.14 -8.03
CA ILE A 64 -14.96 -16.77 -7.48
C ILE A 64 -15.30 -15.74 -8.57
N GLY A 65 -14.94 -16.00 -9.82
CA GLY A 65 -15.18 -15.13 -10.95
C GLY A 65 -14.64 -13.71 -10.74
N GLN A 66 -15.48 -12.71 -11.05
CA GLN A 66 -15.09 -11.30 -11.09
C GLN A 66 -14.69 -10.71 -9.73
N ALA A 67 -15.12 -11.32 -8.62
CA ALA A 67 -14.70 -10.86 -7.29
C ALA A 67 -13.18 -10.99 -7.11
N LEU A 68 -12.58 -12.08 -7.63
CA LEU A 68 -11.14 -12.28 -7.62
C LEU A 68 -10.42 -11.26 -8.47
N THR A 69 -10.86 -11.05 -9.70
CA THR A 69 -10.25 -10.08 -10.61
C THR A 69 -10.33 -8.66 -10.05
N SER A 70 -11.46 -8.26 -9.46
CA SER A 70 -11.62 -6.94 -8.84
C SER A 70 -10.65 -6.71 -7.68
N PHE A 71 -10.45 -7.71 -6.84
CA PHE A 71 -9.56 -7.58 -5.68
C PHE A 71 -8.08 -7.68 -6.07
N LEU A 72 -7.75 -8.54 -7.04
CA LEU A 72 -6.39 -8.67 -7.57
C LEU A 72 -5.94 -7.38 -8.26
N THR A 73 -6.79 -6.78 -9.09
CA THR A 73 -6.50 -5.51 -9.77
C THR A 73 -6.36 -4.35 -8.78
N THR A 74 -7.23 -4.27 -7.77
CA THR A 74 -7.13 -3.27 -6.70
C THR A 74 -5.79 -3.38 -5.97
N THR A 75 -5.42 -4.59 -5.57
CA THR A 75 -4.19 -4.84 -4.80
C THR A 75 -2.96 -4.56 -5.64
N ALA A 76 -2.92 -5.00 -6.89
CA ALA A 76 -1.80 -4.76 -7.82
C ALA A 76 -1.62 -3.26 -8.13
N TYR A 77 -2.72 -2.52 -8.31
CA TYR A 77 -2.69 -1.06 -8.51
C TYR A 77 -2.09 -0.35 -7.29
N CYS A 78 -2.55 -0.72 -6.08
CA CYS A 78 -2.06 -0.14 -4.84
C CYS A 78 -0.61 -0.51 -4.57
N PHE A 79 -0.21 -1.76 -4.83
CA PHE A 79 1.16 -2.25 -4.72
C PHE A 79 2.09 -1.44 -5.63
N THR A 80 1.80 -1.41 -6.92
CA THR A 80 2.66 -0.77 -7.94
C THR A 80 2.84 0.72 -7.64
N THR A 81 1.75 1.43 -7.35
CA THR A 81 1.79 2.87 -7.10
C THR A 81 2.50 3.20 -5.79
N THR A 82 2.24 2.43 -4.72
CA THR A 82 2.92 2.59 -3.43
C THR A 82 4.42 2.30 -3.55
N MET A 83 4.80 1.30 -4.35
CA MET A 83 6.21 0.98 -4.59
C MET A 83 6.91 2.09 -5.37
N ILE A 84 6.28 2.65 -6.41
CA ILE A 84 6.82 3.80 -7.14
C ILE A 84 7.02 4.98 -6.19
N LEU A 85 6.02 5.32 -5.36
CA LEU A 85 6.15 6.40 -4.39
C LEU A 85 7.29 6.15 -3.39
N LEU A 86 7.43 4.92 -2.90
CA LEU A 86 8.48 4.55 -1.96
C LEU A 86 9.86 4.69 -2.59
N ILE A 87 10.04 4.24 -3.83
CA ILE A 87 11.27 4.44 -4.61
C ILE A 87 11.55 5.94 -4.77
N CYS A 88 10.56 6.74 -5.19
CA CYS A 88 10.72 8.19 -5.36
C CYS A 88 11.13 8.88 -4.05
N TYR A 89 10.58 8.47 -2.92
CA TYR A 89 10.89 9.04 -1.59
C TYR A 89 12.24 8.59 -1.06
N TYR A 90 12.68 7.38 -1.43
CA TYR A 90 13.98 6.86 -1.04
C TYR A 90 15.13 7.58 -1.74
N PHE A 91 14.97 7.90 -3.03
CA PHE A 91 16.02 8.53 -3.85
C PHE A 91 16.03 10.07 -3.81
N SER A 92 14.97 10.73 -3.34
CA SER A 92 14.87 12.19 -3.43
C SER A 92 14.01 12.78 -2.31
N GLU A 93 14.67 13.48 -1.38
CA GLU A 93 13.98 14.25 -0.33
C GLU A 93 13.14 15.39 -0.90
N LYS A 94 13.59 16.00 -2.01
CA LYS A 94 12.81 17.02 -2.72
C LYS A 94 11.50 16.43 -3.24
N SER A 95 11.55 15.22 -3.80
CA SER A 95 10.34 14.55 -4.29
C SER A 95 9.40 14.22 -3.13
N PHE A 96 9.94 13.81 -1.99
CA PHE A 96 9.12 13.57 -0.79
C PHE A 96 8.37 14.82 -0.34
N SER A 97 9.04 15.97 -0.19
CA SER A 97 8.35 17.19 0.28
C SER A 97 7.31 17.71 -0.71
N LEU A 98 7.62 17.68 -2.02
CA LEU A 98 6.68 18.12 -3.06
C LEU A 98 5.47 17.19 -3.19
N ILE A 99 5.69 15.88 -3.26
CA ILE A 99 4.60 14.92 -3.49
C ILE A 99 3.74 14.77 -2.21
N ARG A 100 4.33 14.85 -1.01
CA ARG A 100 3.55 14.81 0.23
C ARG A 100 2.62 16.02 0.39
N GLN A 101 2.96 17.15 -0.21
CA GLN A 101 2.13 18.35 -0.30
C GLN A 101 1.30 18.39 -1.59
N SER A 102 1.22 17.31 -2.34
CA SER A 102 0.43 17.27 -3.56
C SER A 102 -0.98 16.75 -3.31
N LEU A 103 -1.94 17.23 -4.10
CA LEU A 103 -3.28 16.65 -4.18
C LEU A 103 -3.24 15.19 -4.67
N PHE A 104 -2.18 14.81 -5.40
CA PHE A 104 -2.03 13.46 -5.94
C PHE A 104 -2.00 12.41 -4.83
N GLU A 105 -1.21 12.60 -3.76
CA GLU A 105 -1.09 11.59 -2.70
C GLU A 105 -2.38 11.45 -1.87
N ILE A 106 -3.14 12.53 -1.72
CA ILE A 106 -4.45 12.52 -1.06
C ILE A 106 -5.46 11.74 -1.92
N LEU A 107 -5.57 12.10 -3.20
CA LEU A 107 -6.51 11.49 -4.14
C LEU A 107 -6.20 10.01 -4.34
N PHE A 108 -4.93 9.66 -4.55
CA PHE A 108 -4.49 8.28 -4.70
C PHE A 108 -4.92 7.43 -3.49
N ASN A 109 -4.58 7.86 -2.28
CA ASN A 109 -4.91 7.11 -1.07
C ASN A 109 -6.42 7.05 -0.81
N ALA A 110 -7.18 8.10 -1.12
CA ALA A 110 -8.64 8.10 -0.98
C ALA A 110 -9.31 7.14 -1.99
N VAL A 111 -8.84 7.11 -3.23
CA VAL A 111 -9.30 6.17 -4.26
C VAL A 111 -8.92 4.74 -3.88
N ALA A 112 -7.67 4.51 -3.48
CA ALA A 112 -7.20 3.20 -3.02
C ALA A 112 -8.05 2.67 -1.85
N CYS A 113 -8.35 3.51 -0.86
CA CYS A 113 -9.23 3.20 0.26
C CYS A 113 -10.62 2.74 -0.23
N SER A 114 -11.23 3.52 -1.13
CA SER A 114 -12.56 3.23 -1.69
C SER A 114 -12.57 1.93 -2.49
N MET A 115 -11.54 1.70 -3.31
CA MET A 115 -11.39 0.47 -4.08
C MET A 115 -11.18 -0.75 -3.18
N TYR A 116 -10.35 -0.64 -2.13
CA TYR A 116 -10.17 -1.72 -1.16
C TYR A 116 -11.50 -2.07 -0.48
N PHE A 117 -12.25 -1.08 0.01
CA PHE A 117 -13.55 -1.35 0.64
C PHE A 117 -14.55 -2.01 -0.31
N SER A 118 -14.63 -1.52 -1.56
CA SER A 118 -15.53 -2.10 -2.56
C SER A 118 -15.14 -3.54 -2.91
N SER A 119 -13.88 -3.77 -3.27
CA SER A 119 -13.38 -5.08 -3.69
C SER A 119 -13.39 -6.10 -2.55
N CYS A 120 -13.09 -5.68 -1.30
CA CYS A 120 -13.17 -6.56 -0.13
C CYS A 120 -14.63 -6.91 0.22
N SER A 121 -15.57 -5.98 0.07
CA SER A 121 -17.00 -6.26 0.25
C SER A 121 -17.48 -7.31 -0.75
N TYR A 122 -17.10 -7.14 -2.02
CA TYR A 122 -17.48 -8.07 -3.08
C TYR A 122 -16.83 -9.45 -2.88
N MET A 123 -15.55 -9.49 -2.55
CA MET A 123 -14.86 -10.74 -2.21
C MET A 123 -15.46 -11.43 -0.98
N GLY A 124 -15.85 -10.67 0.05
CA GLY A 124 -16.51 -11.21 1.24
C GLY A 124 -17.84 -11.89 0.90
N PHE A 125 -18.66 -11.24 0.07
CA PHE A 125 -19.90 -11.83 -0.44
C PHE A 125 -19.63 -13.11 -1.24
N ALA A 126 -18.69 -13.05 -2.20
CA ALA A 126 -18.28 -14.20 -3.01
C ALA A 126 -17.81 -15.40 -2.17
N CYS A 127 -17.03 -15.14 -1.11
CA CYS A 127 -16.55 -16.19 -0.22
C CYS A 127 -17.69 -16.90 0.51
N VAL A 128 -18.68 -16.15 1.00
CA VAL A 128 -19.81 -16.73 1.74
C VAL A 128 -20.76 -17.49 0.82
N VAL A 129 -21.01 -16.98 -0.39
CA VAL A 129 -21.97 -17.62 -1.31
C VAL A 129 -21.36 -18.80 -2.06
N TRP A 130 -20.11 -18.69 -2.53
CA TRP A 130 -19.52 -19.67 -3.44
C TRP A 130 -18.50 -20.61 -2.79
N LEU A 131 -17.69 -20.11 -1.85
CA LEU A 131 -16.61 -20.91 -1.24
C LEU A 131 -17.06 -21.61 0.05
N HIS A 132 -17.95 -21.00 0.83
CA HIS A 132 -18.44 -21.59 2.09
C HIS A 132 -19.13 -22.95 1.88
N PRO A 133 -20.02 -23.14 0.88
CA PRO A 133 -20.62 -24.45 0.65
C PRO A 133 -19.57 -25.52 0.29
N GLN A 134 -18.55 -25.15 -0.51
CA GLN A 134 -17.48 -26.07 -0.88
C GLN A 134 -16.61 -26.45 0.32
N PHE A 135 -16.39 -25.53 1.26
CA PHE A 135 -15.67 -25.78 2.50
C PHE A 135 -16.37 -26.79 3.41
N LEU A 136 -17.71 -26.77 3.45
CA LEU A 136 -18.48 -27.72 4.26
C LEU A 136 -18.49 -29.15 3.69
N ILE A 137 -18.31 -29.28 2.36
CA ILE A 137 -18.40 -30.57 1.66
C ILE A 137 -17.01 -31.20 1.47
N LYS A 138 -15.99 -30.38 1.18
CA LYS A 138 -14.62 -30.85 0.87
C LYS A 138 -13.69 -30.68 2.08
N PRO A 139 -13.29 -31.76 2.78
CA PRO A 139 -12.33 -31.64 3.87
C PRO A 139 -10.98 -31.14 3.34
N GLY A 140 -10.38 -30.16 4.04
CA GLY A 140 -9.09 -29.57 3.66
C GLY A 140 -9.15 -28.47 2.59
N PHE A 141 -10.32 -27.88 2.35
CA PHE A 141 -10.46 -26.77 1.41
C PHE A 141 -9.92 -25.44 1.99
N TRP A 142 -8.62 -25.20 1.85
CA TRP A 142 -7.92 -24.02 2.39
C TRP A 142 -8.23 -22.70 1.68
N ALA A 143 -8.89 -22.73 0.51
CA ALA A 143 -9.20 -21.51 -0.22
C ALA A 143 -10.21 -20.61 0.52
N TYR A 144 -11.25 -21.18 1.15
CA TYR A 144 -12.22 -20.40 1.93
C TYR A 144 -11.59 -19.60 3.09
N PRO A 145 -10.84 -20.21 4.02
CA PRO A 145 -10.20 -19.46 5.10
C PRO A 145 -9.11 -18.50 4.58
N ALA A 146 -8.38 -18.87 3.51
CA ALA A 146 -7.37 -17.98 2.92
C ALA A 146 -7.99 -16.73 2.28
N MET A 147 -9.05 -16.86 1.50
CA MET A 147 -9.76 -15.71 0.91
C MET A 147 -10.44 -14.86 1.98
N THR A 148 -10.93 -15.52 3.05
CA THR A 148 -11.48 -14.83 4.22
C THR A 148 -10.43 -13.94 4.88
N ALA A 149 -9.25 -14.48 5.15
CA ALA A 149 -8.13 -13.69 5.66
C ALA A 149 -7.73 -12.56 4.70
N ALA A 150 -7.72 -12.83 3.39
CA ALA A 150 -7.34 -11.84 2.38
C ALA A 150 -8.26 -10.62 2.39
N TYR A 151 -9.59 -10.79 2.37
CA TYR A 151 -10.47 -9.61 2.36
C TYR A 151 -10.45 -8.86 3.71
N TYR A 152 -10.29 -9.53 4.85
CA TYR A 152 -10.10 -8.85 6.14
C TYR A 152 -8.82 -8.02 6.16
N MET A 153 -7.71 -8.56 5.66
CA MET A 153 -6.46 -7.79 5.53
C MET A 153 -6.61 -6.64 4.52
N GLY A 154 -7.36 -6.84 3.45
CA GLY A 154 -7.69 -5.78 2.49
C GLY A 154 -8.50 -4.64 3.10
N TYR A 155 -9.43 -4.93 4.02
CA TYR A 155 -10.11 -3.90 4.82
C TYR A 155 -9.13 -3.09 5.67
N VAL A 156 -8.17 -3.76 6.32
CA VAL A 156 -7.11 -3.09 7.09
C VAL A 156 -6.24 -2.22 6.17
N ALA A 157 -5.88 -2.71 4.98
CA ALA A 157 -5.14 -1.94 3.98
C ALA A 157 -5.93 -0.70 3.52
N GLY A 158 -7.23 -0.84 3.29
CA GLY A 158 -8.13 0.27 2.97
C GLY A 158 -8.14 1.34 4.06
N ILE A 159 -8.25 0.93 5.33
CA ILE A 159 -8.18 1.85 6.48
C ILE A 159 -6.82 2.57 6.53
N LEU A 160 -5.70 1.85 6.32
CA LEU A 160 -4.37 2.47 6.28
C LEU A 160 -4.23 3.50 5.16
N HIS A 161 -4.78 3.23 3.97
CA HIS A 161 -4.84 4.22 2.89
C HIS A 161 -5.71 5.42 3.29
N GLY A 162 -6.86 5.20 3.94
CA GLY A 162 -7.70 6.29 4.46
C GLY A 162 -6.99 7.17 5.50
N ILE A 163 -6.26 6.57 6.44
CA ILE A 163 -5.46 7.30 7.44
C ILE A 163 -4.36 8.10 6.73
N ASP A 164 -3.66 7.51 5.77
CA ASP A 164 -2.60 8.20 5.04
C ASP A 164 -3.14 9.34 4.16
N ALA A 165 -4.34 9.20 3.57
CA ALA A 165 -5.04 10.28 2.89
C ALA A 165 -5.32 11.45 3.85
N TYR A 166 -5.83 11.16 5.05
CA TYR A 166 -6.11 12.18 6.07
C TYR A 166 -4.85 12.89 6.56
N LEU A 167 -3.78 12.15 6.82
CA LEU A 167 -2.50 12.73 7.25
C LEU A 167 -1.87 13.59 6.15
N SER A 168 -1.97 13.15 4.89
CA SER A 168 -1.50 13.92 3.74
C SER A 168 -2.34 15.19 3.54
N TYR A 169 -3.66 15.11 3.76
CA TYR A 169 -4.55 16.27 3.74
C TYR A 169 -4.22 17.30 4.82
N LYS A 170 -3.94 16.83 6.04
CA LYS A 170 -3.51 17.71 7.13
C LYS A 170 -2.21 18.44 6.76
N HIS A 171 -1.25 17.71 6.20
CA HIS A 171 0.02 18.27 5.76
C HIS A 171 -0.13 19.27 4.60
N PHE A 172 -1.02 18.98 3.64
CA PHE A 172 -1.37 19.89 2.54
C PHE A 172 -1.95 21.21 3.02
N LYS A 173 -2.81 21.19 4.04
CA LYS A 173 -3.37 22.41 4.65
C LYS A 173 -2.40 23.16 5.58
N GLY A 174 -1.21 22.62 5.85
CA GLY A 174 -0.18 23.28 6.67
C GLY A 174 -0.40 23.20 8.19
N TYR A 175 -1.16 22.22 8.68
CA TYR A 175 -1.39 21.95 10.12
C TYR A 175 -0.45 20.89 10.71
#